data_AF-M1MEC4-F1
#
_entry.id   AF-M1MEC4-F1
#
_cell.length_a   1.000
_cell.length_b   1.000
_cell.length_c   1.000
_cell.angle_alpha   90.00
_cell.angle_beta   90.00
_cell.angle_gamma   90.00
#
_symmetry.space_group_name_H-M   'P 1'
#
loop_
_entity.id
_entity.type
_entity.pdbx_description
1 polymer ?
#
loop_
_entity_poly.entity_id
_entity_poly.type
_entity_poly.pdbx_seq_one_letter_code
_entity_poly.pdbx_strand_id
1 'polypeptide(L)'
;MKNFILILIITTILPGCTPVLIGGTAITTMSIMLDRRTAGAQLEDQIIEMKIKKGIYNYLMNENARILVTSYNRRVLITGETEDVRHISNISRIANSVDNIKLIINQIKVEPASSFRTISYEKWIYSKIKAALINNKNVQSGSISITVDKGTVFLMGLVTRNEGNEAAMTAARIHGIKQVVKLFEHIDKKATNIGSKTLNIR
;
A
#
# COMPACT_ATOMS: atom_id res chain seq x y z
N MET A 1 -55.09 5.69 25.94
CA MET A 1 -54.07 6.69 25.56
C MET A 1 -53.02 6.64 26.66
N LYS A 2 -51.75 6.27 26.47
CA LYS A 2 -50.84 6.60 25.39
C LYS A 2 -49.70 5.55 25.41
N ASN A 3 -49.44 4.96 24.25
CA ASN A 3 -48.42 3.95 24.01
C ASN A 3 -47.03 4.44 24.47
N PHE A 4 -46.28 3.58 25.16
CA PHE A 4 -44.81 3.65 25.21
C PHE A 4 -44.25 2.26 24.92
N ILE A 5 -44.56 1.78 23.71
CA ILE A 5 -43.79 0.77 23.01
C ILE A 5 -42.51 1.44 22.50
N LEU A 6 -41.43 0.66 22.45
CA LEU A 6 -40.17 0.89 21.73
C LEU A 6 -38.99 1.44 22.54
N ILE A 7 -38.47 0.64 23.48
CA ILE A 7 -37.02 0.64 23.72
C ILE A 7 -36.41 -0.36 22.75
N LEU A 8 -35.89 0.21 21.66
CA LEU A 8 -35.10 -0.41 20.62
C LEU A 8 -33.78 -0.91 21.24
N ILE A 9 -33.76 -2.16 21.69
CA ILE A 9 -32.52 -2.90 21.98
C ILE A 9 -31.86 -3.21 20.63
N ILE A 10 -31.16 -2.22 20.08
CA ILE A 10 -30.10 -2.43 19.08
C ILE A 10 -28.83 -2.67 19.88
N THR A 11 -28.65 -3.90 20.34
CA THR A 11 -27.31 -4.43 20.59
C THR A 11 -26.84 -4.99 19.25
N THR A 12 -26.36 -4.11 18.39
CA THR A 12 -25.46 -4.54 17.31
C THR A 12 -24.28 -5.22 17.98
N ILE A 13 -24.29 -6.55 17.92
CA ILE A 13 -23.08 -7.34 17.95
C ILE A 13 -22.24 -6.73 16.83
N LEU A 14 -21.23 -5.94 17.16
CA LEU A 14 -20.17 -5.64 16.20
C LEU A 14 -19.63 -7.04 15.82
N PRO A 15 -19.75 -7.51 14.57
CA PRO A 15 -18.82 -8.53 14.12
C PRO A 15 -17.45 -7.86 14.22
N GLY A 16 -16.74 -8.17 15.31
CA GLY A 16 -15.33 -7.86 15.41
C GLY A 16 -14.63 -8.38 14.17
N CYS A 17 -13.58 -7.68 13.76
CA CYS A 17 -12.70 -8.12 12.68
C CYS A 17 -11.88 -9.31 13.18
N THR A 18 -12.54 -10.45 13.39
CA THR A 18 -11.89 -11.74 13.54
C THR A 18 -11.95 -12.43 12.18
N PRO A 19 -10.83 -12.95 11.66
CA PRO A 19 -10.89 -13.84 10.52
C PRO A 19 -11.64 -15.09 10.98
N VAL A 20 -12.89 -15.17 10.58
CA VAL A 20 -13.75 -16.34 10.79
C VAL A 20 -13.14 -17.50 10.01
N LEU A 21 -12.33 -18.31 10.70
CA LEU A 21 -11.83 -19.60 10.26
C LEU A 21 -12.92 -20.65 10.50
N ILE A 22 -13.99 -20.60 9.70
CA ILE A 22 -14.96 -21.71 9.66
C ILE A 22 -14.39 -22.81 8.78
N GLY A 23 -14.11 -23.96 9.40
CA GLY A 23 -14.34 -25.28 8.82
C GLY A 23 -13.45 -25.71 7.66
N GLY A 24 -12.54 -26.64 7.95
CA GLY A 24 -11.62 -27.24 6.98
C GLY A 24 -12.26 -27.88 5.74
N THR A 25 -11.40 -28.04 4.74
CA THR A 25 -11.53 -28.85 3.50
C THR A 25 -12.10 -28.20 2.22
N ALA A 26 -12.79 -27.04 2.27
CA ALA A 26 -13.34 -26.42 1.04
C ALA A 26 -12.64 -25.12 0.58
N ILE A 27 -11.67 -24.59 1.32
CA ILE A 27 -11.11 -23.22 1.11
C ILE A 27 -9.80 -23.24 0.28
N THR A 28 -9.27 -24.41 -0.09
CA THR A 28 -7.92 -24.49 -0.68
C THR A 28 -7.81 -24.02 -2.14
N THR A 29 -8.92 -23.83 -2.86
CA THR A 29 -8.87 -23.49 -4.31
C THR A 29 -9.33 -22.09 -4.69
N MET A 30 -9.93 -21.28 -3.81
CA MET A 30 -10.42 -19.93 -4.18
C MET A 30 -9.77 -18.73 -3.47
N SER A 31 -8.96 -18.93 -2.43
CA SER A 31 -8.49 -17.81 -1.58
C SER A 31 -7.15 -17.19 -1.98
N ILE A 32 -6.47 -17.70 -3.01
CA ILE A 32 -5.13 -17.23 -3.42
C ILE A 32 -5.16 -15.95 -4.28
N MET A 33 -6.30 -15.23 -4.34
CA MET A 33 -6.56 -14.26 -5.41
C MET A 33 -6.81 -12.80 -4.93
N LEU A 34 -6.41 -12.42 -3.72
CA LEU A 34 -6.56 -11.04 -3.23
C LEU A 34 -5.23 -10.28 -3.08
N ASP A 35 -4.15 -10.96 -2.68
CA ASP A 35 -2.78 -10.43 -2.69
C ASP A 35 -1.82 -11.56 -3.07
N ARG A 36 -0.84 -11.26 -3.92
CA ARG A 36 0.20 -12.22 -4.33
C ARG A 36 1.28 -12.40 -3.25
N ARG A 37 1.25 -11.59 -2.20
CA ARG A 37 2.13 -11.70 -1.04
C ARG A 37 1.59 -12.69 -0.02
N THR A 38 2.50 -13.41 0.62
CA THR A 38 2.18 -14.24 1.79
C THR A 38 1.89 -13.35 3.00
N ALA A 39 1.14 -13.88 3.98
CA ALA A 39 0.91 -13.20 5.25
C ALA A 39 2.24 -12.82 5.95
N GLY A 40 3.25 -13.69 5.86
CA GLY A 40 4.60 -13.41 6.37
C GLY A 40 5.27 -12.22 5.68
N ALA A 41 5.14 -12.09 4.35
CA ALA A 41 5.69 -10.94 3.63
C ALA A 41 4.97 -9.63 3.97
N GLN A 42 3.65 -9.66 4.18
CA GLN A 42 2.88 -8.49 4.64
C GLN A 42 3.27 -8.07 6.06
N LEU A 43 3.45 -9.04 6.96
CA LEU A 43 3.91 -8.78 8.32
C LEU A 43 5.32 -8.17 8.32
N GLU A 44 6.22 -8.71 7.51
CA GLU A 44 7.58 -8.17 7.34
C GLU A 44 7.55 -6.70 6.86
N ASP A 45 6.73 -6.39 5.86
CA ASP A 45 6.53 -5.01 5.39
C ASP A 45 6.04 -4.08 6.52
N GLN A 46 5.11 -4.53 7.36
CA GLN A 46 4.62 -3.75 8.50
C GLN A 46 5.69 -3.54 9.57
N ILE A 47 6.51 -4.55 9.84
CA ILE A 47 7.63 -4.45 10.78
C ILE A 47 8.67 -3.45 10.26
N ILE A 48 9.02 -3.51 8.97
CA ILE A 48 9.92 -2.55 8.32
C ILE A 48 9.35 -1.13 8.47
N GLU A 49 8.10 -0.91 8.05
CA GLU A 49 7.46 0.41 8.17
C GLU A 49 7.47 0.92 9.61
N MET A 50 7.13 0.07 10.58
CA MET A 50 7.07 0.45 11.99
C MET A 50 8.45 0.85 12.51
N LYS A 51 9.50 0.07 12.22
CA LYS A 51 10.88 0.38 12.64
C LYS A 51 11.35 1.72 12.06
N ILE A 52 11.13 1.94 10.76
CA ILE A 52 11.52 3.19 10.10
C ILE A 52 10.71 4.36 10.66
N LYS A 53 9.38 4.24 10.76
CA LYS A 53 8.50 5.29 11.30
C LYS A 53 8.91 5.68 12.71
N LYS A 54 9.22 4.70 13.57
CA LYS A 54 9.70 4.95 14.93
C LYS A 54 11.04 5.70 14.94
N GLY A 55 12.00 5.29 14.10
CA GLY A 55 13.30 5.96 14.00
C GLY A 55 13.16 7.40 13.52
N ILE A 56 12.34 7.63 12.49
CA ILE A 56 12.06 8.97 11.95
C ILE A 56 11.35 9.84 12.98
N TYR A 57 10.32 9.31 13.65
CA TYR A 57 9.58 10.03 14.68
C TYR A 57 10.50 10.51 15.81
N ASN A 58 11.37 9.62 16.32
CA ASN A 58 12.32 9.99 17.36
C ASN A 58 13.31 11.07 16.91
N TYR A 59 13.73 11.04 15.64
CA TYR A 59 14.65 12.02 15.08
C TYR A 59 13.98 13.38 14.82
N LEU A 60 12.72 13.40 14.36
CA LEU A 60 11.98 14.60 13.97
C LEU A 60 11.02 15.11 15.05
N MET A 61 11.12 14.64 16.29
CA MET A 61 10.11 14.87 17.34
C MET A 61 9.80 16.35 17.59
N ASN A 62 10.76 17.26 17.33
CA ASN A 62 10.62 18.70 17.49
C ASN A 62 10.76 19.48 16.16
N GLU A 63 10.73 18.77 15.03
CA GLU A 63 10.97 19.34 13.70
C GLU A 63 9.65 19.47 12.94
N ASN A 64 9.50 20.55 12.18
CA ASN A 64 8.34 20.75 11.31
C ASN A 64 8.54 20.01 9.99
N ALA A 65 8.38 18.69 10.01
CA ALA A 65 8.51 17.83 8.85
C ALA A 65 7.41 16.77 8.82
N ARG A 66 6.92 16.47 7.62
CA ARG A 66 5.91 15.44 7.38
C ARG A 66 6.53 14.36 6.54
N ILE A 67 6.74 13.17 7.12
CA ILE A 67 7.35 12.05 6.41
C ILE A 67 6.41 10.86 6.45
N LEU A 68 6.17 10.27 5.28
CA LEU A 68 5.37 9.08 5.11
C LEU A 68 6.27 7.96 4.62
N VAL A 69 6.08 6.78 5.21
CA VAL A 69 6.83 5.56 4.86
C VAL A 69 5.83 4.51 4.43
N THR A 70 6.06 3.91 3.27
CA THR A 70 5.28 2.81 2.71
C THR A 70 6.25 1.70 2.30
N SER A 71 6.03 0.48 2.78
CA SER A 71 6.77 -0.72 2.36
C SER A 71 5.87 -1.64 1.56
N TYR A 72 6.41 -2.21 0.50
CA TYR A 72 5.76 -3.28 -0.23
C TYR A 72 6.82 -4.25 -0.77
N ASN A 73 6.70 -5.52 -0.39
CA ASN A 73 7.65 -6.57 -0.73
C ASN A 73 9.11 -6.19 -0.38
N ARG A 74 9.31 -5.61 0.81
CA ARG A 74 10.60 -5.12 1.34
C ARG A 74 11.21 -3.96 0.54
N ARG A 75 10.44 -3.30 -0.32
CA ARG A 75 10.83 -2.07 -1.02
C ARG A 75 10.14 -0.90 -0.34
N VAL A 76 10.94 0.04 0.15
CA VAL A 76 10.48 1.17 0.94
C VAL A 76 10.42 2.41 0.07
N LEU A 77 9.27 3.06 0.06
CA LEU A 77 9.06 4.41 -0.45
C LEU A 77 8.97 5.35 0.75
N ILE A 78 9.75 6.42 0.71
CA ILE A 78 9.70 7.52 1.69
C ILE A 78 9.31 8.78 0.94
N THR A 79 8.18 9.37 1.31
CA THR A 79 7.64 10.60 0.71
C THR A 79 7.39 11.65 1.78
N GLY A 80 7.09 12.86 1.36
CA GLY A 80 6.69 13.96 2.21
C GLY A 80 7.61 15.16 2.08
N GLU A 81 7.62 16.01 3.11
CA GLU A 81 8.19 17.34 3.03
C GLU A 81 8.97 17.70 4.29
N THR A 82 10.04 18.47 4.09
CA THR A 82 10.85 19.02 5.17
C THR A 82 11.46 20.35 4.72
N GLU A 83 11.63 21.30 5.63
CA GLU A 83 12.26 22.59 5.30
C GLU A 83 13.79 22.51 5.28
N ASP A 84 14.37 21.45 5.84
CA ASP A 84 15.82 21.28 5.97
C ASP A 84 16.32 20.04 5.23
N VAL A 85 17.17 20.27 4.25
CA VAL A 85 17.82 19.25 3.42
C VAL A 85 18.60 18.22 4.23
N ARG A 86 19.12 18.58 5.42
CA ARG A 86 19.85 17.66 6.31
C ARG A 86 18.98 16.48 6.72
N HIS A 87 17.67 16.69 6.92
CA HIS A 87 16.76 15.62 7.30
C HIS A 87 16.66 14.54 6.22
N ILE A 88 16.74 14.88 4.94
CA ILE A 88 16.69 13.91 3.84
C ILE A 88 17.78 12.85 4.00
N SER A 89 19.03 13.28 4.24
CA SER A 89 20.16 12.37 4.40
C SER A 89 20.05 11.51 5.66
N ASN A 90 19.60 12.09 6.77
CA ASN A 90 19.46 11.41 8.06
C ASN A 90 18.31 10.40 8.03
N ILE A 91 17.16 10.75 7.43
CA ILE A 91 16.03 9.84 7.24
C ILE A 91 16.43 8.66 6.37
N SER A 92 17.18 8.91 5.28
CA SER A 92 17.75 7.83 4.47
C SER A 92 18.67 6.93 5.28
N ARG A 93 19.51 7.47 6.17
CA ARG A 93 20.38 6.65 7.05
C ARG A 93 19.57 5.82 8.04
N ILE A 94 18.53 6.38 8.64
CA ILE A 94 17.61 5.66 9.53
C ILE A 94 16.96 4.49 8.78
N ALA A 95 16.44 4.73 7.57
CA ALA A 95 15.85 3.69 6.76
C ALA A 95 16.86 2.59 6.39
N ASN A 96 18.11 2.94 6.07
CA ASN A 96 19.17 1.96 5.76
C ASN A 96 19.60 1.13 6.98
N SER A 97 19.35 1.59 8.21
CA SER A 97 19.69 0.84 9.42
C SER A 97 18.70 -0.29 9.75
N VAL A 98 17.58 -0.35 9.04
CA VAL A 98 16.57 -1.39 9.23
C VAL A 98 16.90 -2.58 8.34
N ASP A 99 17.00 -3.76 8.96
CA ASP A 99 17.33 -5.00 8.27
C ASP A 99 16.28 -5.41 7.24
N ASN A 100 16.69 -6.30 6.33
CA ASN A 100 15.82 -6.99 5.39
C ASN A 100 15.14 -6.09 4.34
N ILE A 101 15.62 -4.86 4.14
CA ILE A 101 15.14 -3.99 3.06
C ILE A 101 15.85 -4.34 1.74
N LYS A 102 15.11 -4.49 0.66
CA LYS A 102 15.65 -4.71 -0.70
C LYS A 102 16.05 -3.42 -1.40
N LEU A 103 15.25 -2.37 -1.22
CA LEU A 103 15.42 -1.10 -1.91
C LEU A 103 14.76 0.02 -1.13
N ILE A 104 15.42 1.18 -1.07
CA ILE A 104 14.88 2.42 -0.50
C ILE A 104 14.78 3.45 -1.62
N ILE A 105 13.59 4.02 -1.77
CA ILE A 105 13.27 5.07 -2.73
C ILE A 105 12.89 6.31 -1.92
N ASN A 106 13.80 7.27 -1.85
CA ASN A 106 13.57 8.54 -1.16
C ASN A 106 13.00 9.56 -2.17
N GLN A 107 11.85 10.13 -1.84
CA GLN A 107 11.11 11.14 -2.61
C GLN A 107 10.68 12.30 -1.69
N ILE A 108 11.41 12.54 -0.60
CA ILE A 108 11.20 13.70 0.27
C ILE A 108 11.58 14.97 -0.49
N LYS A 109 10.74 16.01 -0.36
CA LYS A 109 10.94 17.32 -0.97
C LYS A 109 11.36 18.34 0.08
N VAL A 110 12.25 19.26 -0.30
CA VAL A 110 12.64 20.40 0.55
C VAL A 110 11.61 21.51 0.39
N GLU A 111 10.51 21.43 1.14
CA GLU A 111 9.36 22.33 1.07
C GLU A 111 8.66 22.40 2.44
N PRO A 112 7.87 23.45 2.72
CA PRO A 112 7.04 23.51 3.91
C PRO A 112 6.03 22.37 3.99
N ALA A 113 5.68 22.01 5.22
CA ALA A 113 4.72 20.95 5.52
C ALA A 113 3.36 21.21 4.83
N SER A 114 2.77 20.15 4.26
CA SER A 114 1.51 20.25 3.54
C SER A 114 0.34 20.73 4.42
N SER A 115 -0.43 21.68 3.90
CA SER A 115 -1.65 22.19 4.55
C SER A 115 -2.73 21.11 4.67
N PHE A 116 -3.69 21.29 5.60
CA PHE A 116 -4.83 20.38 5.76
C PHE A 116 -5.65 20.21 4.47
N ARG A 117 -5.78 21.27 3.66
CA ARG A 117 -6.48 21.21 2.36
C ARG A 117 -5.75 20.28 1.39
N THR A 118 -4.43 20.40 1.30
CA THR A 118 -3.58 19.54 0.46
C THR A 118 -3.72 18.08 0.86
N ILE A 119 -3.62 17.79 2.15
CA ILE A 119 -3.73 16.43 2.70
C ILE A 119 -5.12 15.83 2.43
N SER A 120 -6.17 16.64 2.60
CA SER A 120 -7.55 16.21 2.33
C SER A 120 -7.76 15.91 0.84
N TYR A 121 -7.18 16.73 -0.03
CA TYR A 121 -7.22 16.53 -1.47
C TYR A 121 -6.45 15.26 -1.88
N GLU A 122 -5.26 15.00 -1.32
CA GLU A 122 -4.50 13.78 -1.56
C GLU A 122 -5.29 12.52 -1.19
N LYS A 123 -5.94 12.51 -0.01
CA LYS A 123 -6.80 11.39 0.43
C LYS A 123 -7.97 11.18 -0.53
N TRP A 124 -8.58 12.25 -1.01
CA TRP A 124 -9.67 12.16 -1.98
C TRP A 124 -9.20 11.60 -3.33
N ILE A 125 -8.04 12.05 -3.82
CA ILE A 125 -7.42 11.50 -5.03
C ILE A 125 -7.05 10.03 -4.84
N TYR A 126 -6.48 9.66 -3.69
CA TYR A 126 -6.20 8.26 -3.34
C TYR A 126 -7.48 7.41 -3.44
N SER A 127 -8.59 7.85 -2.84
CA SER A 127 -9.87 7.13 -2.89
C SER A 127 -10.39 6.98 -4.32
N LYS A 128 -10.26 8.02 -5.15
CA LYS A 128 -10.62 7.95 -6.57
C LYS A 128 -9.76 6.95 -7.33
N ILE A 129 -8.45 6.94 -7.12
CA ILE A 129 -7.53 5.99 -7.75
C ILE A 129 -7.89 4.58 -7.31
N LYS A 130 -8.11 4.37 -6.01
CA LYS A 130 -8.48 3.06 -5.48
C LYS A 130 -9.79 2.56 -6.10
N ALA A 131 -10.82 3.40 -6.17
CA ALA A 131 -12.09 3.07 -6.80
C ALA A 131 -11.94 2.74 -8.30
N ALA A 132 -11.17 3.55 -9.04
CA ALA A 132 -10.93 3.33 -10.46
C ALA A 132 -10.17 2.01 -10.72
N LEU A 133 -9.17 1.69 -9.89
CA LEU A 133 -8.44 0.43 -9.97
C LEU A 133 -9.30 -0.78 -9.61
N ILE A 134 -10.18 -0.66 -8.61
CA ILE A 134 -11.15 -1.72 -8.27
C ILE A 134 -12.08 -2.01 -9.45
N ASN A 135 -12.49 -0.98 -10.20
CA ASN A 135 -13.37 -1.14 -11.35
C ASN A 135 -12.63 -1.62 -12.62
N ASN A 136 -11.29 -1.63 -12.63
CA ASN A 136 -10.50 -2.10 -13.76
C ASN A 136 -10.24 -3.61 -13.67
N LYS A 137 -10.94 -4.39 -14.50
CA LYS A 137 -10.83 -5.86 -14.55
C LYS A 137 -9.45 -6.37 -14.99
N ASN A 138 -8.64 -5.53 -15.64
CA ASN A 138 -7.30 -5.89 -16.09
C ASN A 138 -6.23 -5.72 -14.99
N VAL A 139 -6.63 -5.28 -13.79
CA VAL A 139 -5.71 -4.98 -12.69
C VAL A 139 -6.19 -5.64 -11.41
N GLN A 140 -5.33 -6.41 -10.77
CA GLN A 140 -5.59 -6.94 -9.43
C GLN A 140 -5.34 -5.83 -8.38
N SER A 141 -6.36 -5.00 -8.13
CA SER A 141 -6.27 -3.80 -7.29
C SER A 141 -5.84 -4.05 -5.83
N GLY A 142 -5.99 -5.28 -5.32
CA GLY A 142 -5.52 -5.71 -4.00
C GLY A 142 -3.99 -5.90 -3.93
N SER A 143 -3.35 -6.10 -5.08
CA SER A 143 -1.89 -6.28 -5.20
C SER A 143 -1.14 -4.98 -5.52
N ILE A 144 -1.81 -3.82 -5.46
CA ILE A 144 -1.23 -2.50 -5.72
C ILE A 144 -1.38 -1.61 -4.49
N SER A 145 -0.24 -1.15 -3.98
CA SER A 145 -0.15 -0.06 -3.01
C SER A 145 -0.05 1.28 -3.73
N ILE A 146 -0.78 2.27 -3.23
CA ILE A 146 -0.92 3.60 -3.83
C ILE A 146 -0.49 4.62 -2.77
N THR A 147 0.48 5.47 -3.11
CA THR A 147 0.86 6.62 -2.29
C THR A 147 0.67 7.88 -3.11
N VAL A 148 -0.02 8.88 -2.56
CA VAL A 148 -0.29 10.17 -3.23
C VAL A 148 0.39 11.26 -2.43
N ASP A 149 1.21 12.08 -3.11
CA ASP A 149 1.99 13.17 -2.52
C ASP A 149 2.05 14.37 -3.49
N LYS A 150 1.42 15.49 -3.11
CA LYS A 150 1.33 16.76 -3.86
C LYS A 150 1.04 16.59 -5.37
N GLY A 151 0.13 15.68 -5.71
CA GLY A 151 -0.28 15.39 -7.09
C GLY A 151 0.62 14.40 -7.84
N THR A 152 1.64 13.84 -7.18
CA THR A 152 2.40 12.69 -7.67
C THR A 152 1.81 11.42 -7.09
N VAL A 153 1.59 10.41 -7.93
CA VAL A 153 1.10 9.09 -7.53
C VAL A 153 2.22 8.08 -7.68
N PHE A 154 2.58 7.42 -6.60
CA PHE A 154 3.51 6.31 -6.59
C PHE A 154 2.73 5.00 -6.52
N LEU A 155 3.00 4.10 -7.46
CA LEU A 155 2.35 2.79 -7.52
C LEU A 155 3.38 1.69 -7.27
N MET A 156 3.16 0.90 -6.23
CA MET A 156 3.98 -0.25 -5.84
C MET A 156 3.14 -1.52 -5.93
N GLY A 157 3.75 -2.67 -6.20
CA GLY A 157 2.99 -3.91 -6.40
C GLY A 157 3.80 -5.02 -7.06
N LEU A 158 3.37 -6.27 -6.86
CA LEU A 158 3.83 -7.43 -7.63
C LEU A 158 2.91 -7.63 -8.84
N VAL A 159 3.28 -7.07 -9.99
CA VAL A 159 2.39 -7.00 -11.16
C VAL A 159 3.10 -7.45 -12.42
N THR A 160 2.36 -7.98 -13.39
CA THR A 160 2.91 -8.14 -14.74
C THR A 160 3.14 -6.77 -15.39
N ARG A 161 3.95 -6.72 -16.44
CA ARG A 161 4.19 -5.46 -17.17
C ARG A 161 2.90 -4.85 -17.72
N ASN A 162 1.98 -5.69 -18.19
CA ASN A 162 0.68 -5.24 -18.69
C ASN A 162 -0.20 -4.66 -17.57
N GLU A 163 -0.36 -5.41 -16.46
CA GLU A 163 -1.12 -4.95 -15.29
C GLU A 163 -0.58 -3.63 -14.73
N GLY A 164 0.75 -3.49 -14.61
CA GLY A 164 1.37 -2.27 -14.13
C GLY A 164 1.14 -1.07 -15.05
N ASN A 165 1.14 -1.29 -16.37
CA ASN A 165 0.82 -0.24 -17.34
C ASN A 165 -0.66 0.15 -17.28
N GLU A 166 -1.57 -0.82 -17.21
CA GLU A 166 -3.02 -0.58 -17.05
C GLU A 166 -3.33 0.18 -15.76
N ALA A 167 -2.67 -0.19 -14.65
CA ALA A 167 -2.81 0.51 -13.37
C ALA A 167 -2.33 1.96 -13.45
N ALA A 168 -1.17 2.18 -14.09
CA ALA A 168 -0.63 3.52 -14.27
C ALA A 168 -1.51 4.39 -15.16
N MET A 169 -2.04 3.85 -16.26
CA MET A 169 -2.98 4.57 -17.14
C MET A 169 -4.30 4.88 -16.43
N THR A 170 -4.81 3.94 -15.62
CA THR A 170 -6.02 4.13 -14.82
C THR A 170 -5.83 5.28 -13.82
N ALA A 171 -4.70 5.29 -13.11
CA ALA A 171 -4.35 6.39 -12.22
C ALA A 171 -4.23 7.71 -12.99
N ALA A 172 -3.48 7.74 -14.10
CA ALA A 172 -3.20 8.96 -14.87
C ALA A 172 -4.45 9.67 -15.44
N ARG A 173 -5.57 8.94 -15.62
CA ARG A 173 -6.85 9.52 -16.09
C ARG A 173 -7.58 10.35 -15.03
N ILE A 174 -7.19 10.26 -13.76
CA ILE A 174 -7.86 11.00 -12.69
C ILE A 174 -7.38 12.45 -12.69
N HIS A 175 -8.34 13.36 -12.79
CA HIS A 175 -8.08 14.79 -12.77
C HIS A 175 -7.36 15.23 -11.49
N GLY A 176 -6.34 16.09 -11.63
CA GLY A 176 -5.55 16.61 -10.51
C GLY A 176 -4.22 15.87 -10.27
N ILE A 177 -3.97 14.78 -10.99
CA ILE A 177 -2.66 14.09 -10.97
C ILE A 177 -1.71 14.79 -11.93
N LYS A 178 -0.52 15.10 -11.45
CA LYS A 178 0.58 15.70 -12.21
C LYS A 178 1.50 14.64 -12.80
N GLN A 179 1.75 13.57 -12.05
CA GLN A 179 2.70 12.53 -12.42
C GLN A 179 2.32 11.18 -11.82
N VAL A 180 2.57 10.10 -12.56
CA VAL A 180 2.46 8.73 -12.07
C VAL A 180 3.84 8.06 -12.15
N VAL A 181 4.36 7.63 -11.01
CA VAL A 181 5.63 6.94 -10.86
C VAL A 181 5.38 5.45 -10.63
N LYS A 182 5.90 4.63 -11.54
CA LYS A 182 5.77 3.17 -11.49
C LYS A 182 6.94 2.59 -10.69
N LEU A 183 6.66 2.10 -9.49
CA LEU A 183 7.62 1.44 -8.59
C LEU A 183 7.33 -0.06 -8.46
N PHE A 184 6.74 -0.65 -9.50
CA PHE A 184 6.36 -2.05 -9.53
C PHE A 184 7.55 -2.99 -9.56
N GLU A 185 7.35 -4.17 -8.96
CA GLU A 185 8.20 -5.33 -9.20
C GLU A 185 7.47 -6.24 -10.19
N HIS A 186 8.15 -6.52 -11.30
CA HIS A 186 7.55 -7.27 -12.38
C HIS A 186 7.68 -8.77 -12.15
N ILE A 187 6.54 -9.45 -12.10
CA ILE A 187 6.51 -10.92 -12.10
C ILE A 187 6.35 -11.43 -13.52
N ASP A 188 7.21 -12.36 -13.92
CA ASP A 188 7.11 -12.99 -15.24
C ASP A 188 6.05 -14.08 -15.25
N LYS A 189 5.18 -14.05 -16.26
CA LYS A 189 4.07 -15.01 -16.42
C LYS A 189 4.55 -16.45 -16.69
N LYS A 190 5.85 -16.66 -16.93
CA LYS A 190 6.43 -17.96 -17.35
C LYS A 190 6.80 -18.92 -16.22
N ALA A 191 6.77 -18.51 -14.96
CA ALA A 191 7.26 -19.35 -13.85
C ALA A 191 6.23 -20.36 -13.28
N THR A 192 5.01 -20.44 -13.81
CA THR A 192 3.93 -21.31 -13.26
C THR A 192 3.71 -22.61 -14.04
N ASN A 193 4.49 -22.90 -15.10
CA ASN A 193 4.29 -24.09 -15.94
C ASN A 193 5.40 -25.18 -15.84
N ILE A 194 6.28 -25.12 -14.83
CA ILE A 194 7.37 -26.10 -14.70
C ILE A 194 6.96 -27.30 -13.81
N GLY A 195 5.83 -27.23 -13.10
CA GLY A 195 5.41 -28.27 -12.14
C GLY A 195 4.48 -29.38 -12.66
N SER A 196 3.97 -29.33 -13.91
CA SER A 196 2.98 -30.30 -14.40
C SER A 196 3.46 -31.20 -15.55
N LYS A 197 4.73 -31.12 -15.97
CA LYS A 197 5.21 -31.78 -17.20
C LYS A 197 6.16 -32.98 -17.02
N THR A 198 6.30 -33.53 -15.81
CA THR A 198 7.22 -34.68 -15.56
C THR A 198 6.60 -35.84 -14.78
N LEU A 199 5.32 -36.16 -15.01
CA LEU A 199 4.74 -37.44 -14.58
C LEU A 199 3.86 -38.02 -15.70
N ASN A 200 4.44 -38.21 -16.88
CA ASN A 200 3.94 -39.21 -17.82
C ASN A 200 5.02 -39.56 -18.84
N ILE A 201 5.95 -40.43 -18.45
CA ILE A 201 6.70 -41.25 -19.40
C ILE A 201 6.62 -42.67 -18.86
N ARG A 202 6.13 -43.55 -19.73
CA ARG A 202 5.85 -44.98 -19.55
C ARG A 202 7.00 -45.77 -18.95
#